data_AF-A0A9E0HPM9-F1
#
_entry.id   AF-A0A9E0HPM9-F1
#
_cell.length_a   1.000
_cell.length_b   1.000
_cell.length_c   1.000
_cell.angle_alpha   90.00
_cell.angle_beta   90.00
_cell.angle_gamma   90.00
#
_symmetry.space_group_name_H-M   'P 1'
#
loop_
_entity.id
_entity.type
_entity.pdbx_description
1 polymer ?
#
loop_
_entity_poly.entity_id
_entity_poly.type
_entity_poly.pdbx_seq_one_letter_code
_entity_poly.pdbx_strand_id
1 'polypeptide(L)'
;MVATPRVFLRFGMVSVVGLGFYYAHLFLGMVGDAWMFKALAVCFLVATVPLPIIAVNNKKLFPALERPFQHLLVMGTLLIFMHHFLMTFIFVMFLPEGRTL
;
A
#
# COMPACT_ATOMS: atom_id res chain seq x y z
N MET A 1 16.86 5.97 13.98
CA MET A 1 16.17 4.67 14.17
C MET A 1 16.51 3.78 12.98
N VAL A 2 17.25 2.68 13.19
CA VAL A 2 17.54 1.72 12.11
C VAL A 2 16.27 0.91 11.87
N ALA A 3 15.63 1.04 10.70
CA ALA A 3 14.44 0.27 10.38
C ALA A 3 14.76 -1.23 10.42
N THR A 4 14.06 -1.98 11.27
CA THR A 4 14.24 -3.43 11.42
C THR A 4 13.50 -4.16 10.28
N PRO A 5 14.03 -5.29 9.76
CA PRO A 5 13.33 -6.10 8.76
C PRO A 5 11.90 -6.47 9.13
N ARG A 6 11.61 -6.67 10.41
CA ARG A 6 10.24 -6.92 10.92
C ARG A 6 9.29 -5.76 10.66
N VAL A 7 9.75 -4.52 10.75
CA VAL A 7 8.94 -3.31 10.50
C VAL A 7 8.62 -3.22 9.02
N PHE A 8 9.60 -3.48 8.15
CA PHE A 8 9.38 -3.56 6.70
C PHE A 8 8.33 -4.61 6.33
N LEU A 9 8.44 -5.82 6.89
CA LEU A 9 7.46 -6.89 6.69
C LEU A 9 6.06 -6.50 7.16
N ARG A 10 5.94 -5.84 8.32
CA ARG A 10 4.64 -5.37 8.83
C ARG A 10 4.01 -4.35 7.90
N PHE A 11 4.77 -3.35 7.44
CA PHE A 11 4.25 -2.41 6.45
C PHE A 11 3.88 -3.11 5.14
N GLY A 12 4.69 -4.07 4.68
CA GLY A 12 4.39 -4.87 3.50
C GLY A 12 3.06 -5.62 3.62
N MET A 13 2.83 -6.28 4.76
CA MET A 13 1.56 -6.96 5.04
C MET A 13 0.38 -6.00 5.07
N VAL A 14 0.52 -4.83 5.71
CA VAL A 14 -0.54 -3.81 5.74
C VAL A 14 -0.89 -3.32 4.34
N SER A 15 0.11 -3.08 3.48
CA SER A 15 -0.14 -2.70 2.08
C SER A 15 -0.80 -3.83 1.26
N VAL A 16 -0.46 -5.09 1.51
CA VAL A 16 -1.15 -6.22 0.86
C VAL A 16 -2.61 -6.32 1.32
N VAL A 17 -2.90 -6.05 2.60
CA VAL A 17 -4.27 -5.96 3.10
C VAL A 17 -5.02 -4.80 2.43
N GLY A 18 -4.38 -3.64 2.26
CA GLY A 18 -4.95 -2.49 1.54
C GLY A 18 -5.31 -2.82 0.08
N LEU A 19 -4.44 -3.57 -0.61
CA LEU A 19 -4.73 -4.15 -1.93
C LEU A 19 -5.99 -5.02 -1.91
N GLY A 20 -6.06 -5.98 -0.99
CA GLY A 20 -7.22 -6.86 -0.82
C GLY A 20 -8.50 -6.06 -0.56
N PHE A 21 -8.43 -5.04 0.28
CA PHE A 21 -9.53 -4.13 0.57
C PHE A 21 -10.05 -3.41 -0.68
N TYR A 22 -9.18 -2.85 -1.51
CA TYR A 22 -9.57 -2.17 -2.74
C TYR A 22 -10.29 -3.10 -3.72
N TYR A 23 -9.72 -4.28 -3.96
CA TYR A 23 -10.32 -5.23 -4.90
C TYR A 23 -11.61 -5.85 -4.38
N ALA A 24 -11.69 -6.12 -3.09
CA ALA A 24 -12.91 -6.61 -2.49
C ALA A 24 -14.02 -5.55 -2.55
N HIS A 25 -13.72 -4.25 -2.42
CA HIS A 25 -14.71 -3.21 -2.68
C HIS A 25 -15.09 -3.10 -4.17
N LEU A 26 -14.12 -3.10 -5.10
CA LEU A 26 -14.41 -3.02 -6.53
C LEU A 26 -15.29 -4.16 -7.05
N PHE A 27 -15.07 -5.39 -6.58
CA PHE A 27 -15.75 -6.57 -7.10
C PHE A 27 -16.98 -6.98 -6.30
N LEU A 28 -16.98 -6.75 -4.98
CA LEU A 28 -18.04 -7.22 -4.08
C LEU A 28 -18.88 -6.09 -3.49
N GLY A 29 -18.50 -4.82 -3.70
CA GLY A 29 -19.21 -3.67 -3.12
C GLY A 29 -19.18 -3.64 -1.58
N MET A 30 -18.16 -4.25 -0.95
CA MET A 30 -18.12 -4.54 0.50
C MET A 30 -18.32 -3.34 1.45
N VAL A 31 -18.14 -2.10 1.00
CA VAL A 31 -18.20 -0.92 1.87
C VAL A 31 -19.27 0.02 1.32
N GLY A 32 -20.45 0.01 1.93
CA GLY A 32 -21.57 0.86 1.52
C GLY A 32 -21.38 2.34 1.84
N ASP A 33 -20.50 2.68 2.79
CA ASP A 33 -20.19 4.05 3.18
C ASP A 33 -18.94 4.57 2.43
N ALA A 34 -19.18 5.47 1.47
CA ALA A 34 -18.14 6.08 0.66
C ALA A 34 -17.15 6.92 1.49
N TRP A 35 -17.59 7.56 2.58
CA TRP A 35 -16.72 8.37 3.43
C TRP A 35 -15.74 7.47 4.19
N MET A 36 -16.25 6.42 4.83
CA MET A 36 -15.41 5.45 5.55
C MET A 36 -14.42 4.78 4.60
N PHE A 37 -14.88 4.42 3.39
CA PHE A 37 -14.02 3.85 2.36
C PHE A 37 -12.87 4.79 1.99
N LYS A 38 -13.17 6.06 1.69
CA LYS A 38 -12.17 7.08 1.33
C LYS A 38 -11.16 7.29 2.46
N ALA A 39 -11.63 7.36 3.71
CA ALA A 39 -10.76 7.51 4.87
C ALA A 39 -9.79 6.32 4.99
N LEU A 40 -10.29 5.09 4.85
CA LEU A 40 -9.46 3.90 4.95
C LEU A 40 -8.46 3.78 3.79
N ALA A 41 -8.85 4.18 2.57
CA ALA A 41 -7.95 4.25 1.43
C ALA A 41 -6.76 5.19 1.70
N VAL A 42 -7.03 6.38 2.24
CA VAL A 42 -5.98 7.33 2.66
C VAL A 42 -5.10 6.72 3.76
N CYS A 43 -5.67 6.03 4.74
CA CYS A 43 -4.88 5.34 5.77
C CYS A 43 -3.94 4.30 5.17
N PHE A 44 -4.41 3.47 4.23
CA PHE A 44 -3.57 2.49 3.54
C PHE A 44 -2.47 3.13 2.71
N LEU A 45 -2.76 4.24 2.02
CA LEU A 45 -1.75 5.01 1.30
C LEU A 45 -0.65 5.51 2.26
N VAL A 46 -1.04 6.19 3.35
CA VAL A 46 -0.10 6.73 4.34
C VAL A 46 0.74 5.62 4.98
N ALA A 47 0.13 4.48 5.33
CA ALA A 47 0.83 3.33 5.85
C ALA A 47 1.82 2.71 4.85
N THR A 48 1.60 2.90 3.55
CA THR A 48 2.44 2.35 2.47
C THR A 48 3.62 3.27 2.11
N VAL A 49 3.53 4.58 2.38
CA VAL A 49 4.59 5.58 2.10
C VAL A 49 5.99 5.15 2.59
N PRO A 50 6.16 4.58 3.81
CA PRO A 50 7.48 4.19 4.29
C PRO A 50 8.14 3.05 3.51
N LEU A 51 7.37 2.18 2.85
CA LEU A 51 7.91 0.99 2.17
C LEU A 51 8.98 1.31 1.13
N PRO A 52 8.71 2.15 0.10
CA PRO A 52 9.73 2.48 -0.90
C PRO A 52 10.93 3.20 -0.27
N ILE A 53 10.72 4.03 0.76
CA ILE A 53 11.81 4.73 1.46
C ILE A 53 12.72 3.72 2.17
N ILE A 54 12.13 2.74 2.85
CA ILE A 54 12.87 1.68 3.55
C ILE A 54 13.57 0.76 2.53
N ALA A 55 12.90 0.41 1.43
CA ALA A 55 13.44 -0.44 0.38
C ALA A 55 14.64 0.20 -0.33
N VAL A 56 14.60 1.51 -0.61
CA VAL A 56 15.74 2.22 -1.22
C VAL A 56 16.95 2.26 -0.27
N ASN A 57 16.71 2.28 1.04
CA ASN A 57 17.76 2.24 2.07
C ASN A 57 18.16 0.80 2.50
N ASN A 58 17.84 -0.21 1.69
CA ASN A 58 17.93 -1.64 2.02
C ASN A 58 19.33 -2.19 2.39
N LYS A 59 20.44 -1.50 2.08
CA LYS A 59 21.80 -2.02 2.32
C LYS A 59 22.04 -2.44 3.77
N LYS A 60 21.35 -1.81 4.72
CA LYS A 60 21.42 -2.16 6.16
C LYS A 60 20.32 -3.14 6.60
N LEU A 61 19.23 -3.27 5.84
CA LEU A 61 18.06 -4.08 6.18
C LEU A 61 18.24 -5.54 5.76
N PHE A 62 18.76 -5.78 4.56
CA PHE A 62 18.91 -7.12 4.00
C PHE A 62 20.34 -7.32 3.46
N PRO A 63 21.36 -7.35 4.33
CA PRO A 63 22.76 -7.41 3.92
C PRO A 63 23.12 -8.71 3.18
N ALA A 64 22.39 -9.80 3.44
CA ALA A 64 22.59 -11.11 2.80
C ALA A 64 21.87 -11.25 1.44
N LEU A 65 21.10 -10.24 1.02
CA LEU A 65 20.30 -10.31 -0.20
C LEU A 65 21.14 -9.85 -1.40
N GLU A 66 21.14 -10.63 -2.48
CA GLU A 66 21.89 -10.27 -3.69
C GLU A 66 21.33 -8.99 -4.33
N ARG A 67 22.19 -8.26 -5.05
CA ARG A 67 21.84 -7.01 -5.75
C ARG A 67 20.59 -7.09 -6.63
N PRO A 68 20.35 -8.12 -7.47
CA PRO A 68 19.13 -8.18 -8.27
C PRO A 68 17.85 -8.23 -7.43
N PHE A 69 17.85 -9.00 -6.33
CA PHE A 69 16.69 -9.08 -5.43
C PHE A 69 16.46 -7.78 -4.65
N GLN A 70 17.53 -7.05 -4.31
CA GLN A 70 17.42 -5.71 -3.75
C GLN A 70 16.71 -4.74 -4.71
N HIS A 71 17.04 -4.77 -6.00
CA HIS A 71 16.34 -3.97 -7.02
C HIS A 71 14.88 -4.39 -7.16
N LEU A 72 14.59 -5.69 -7.14
CA LEU A 72 13.22 -6.20 -7.22
C LEU A 72 12.37 -5.75 -6.03
N LEU A 73 12.93 -5.72 -4.81
CA LEU A 73 12.24 -5.19 -3.63
C LEU A 73 11.92 -3.69 -3.77
N VAL A 74 12.86 -2.89 -4.28
CA VAL A 74 12.62 -1.46 -4.53
C VAL A 74 11.52 -1.29 -5.57
N MET A 75 11.60 -2.00 -6.70
CA MET A 75 10.57 -1.92 -7.74
C MET A 75 9.21 -2.39 -7.24
N GLY A 76 9.15 -3.51 -6.52
CA GLY A 76 7.91 -4.06 -5.97
C GLY A 76 7.26 -3.11 -4.96
N THR A 77 8.03 -2.52 -4.05
CA THR A 77 7.50 -1.54 -3.08
C THR A 77 7.07 -0.23 -3.74
N LEU A 78 7.79 0.23 -4.77
CA LEU A 78 7.39 1.38 -5.57
C LEU A 78 6.08 1.11 -6.32
N LEU A 79 5.93 -0.08 -6.92
CA LEU A 79 4.71 -0.48 -7.63
C LEU A 79 3.51 -0.59 -6.69
N ILE A 80 3.69 -1.19 -5.51
CA ILE A 80 2.65 -1.26 -4.47
C ILE A 80 2.24 0.14 -4.02
N PHE A 81 3.20 1.04 -3.80
CA PHE A 81 2.92 2.43 -3.44
C PHE A 81 2.16 3.17 -4.54
N MET A 82 2.61 3.06 -5.80
CA MET A 82 1.92 3.64 -6.96
C MET A 82 0.49 3.11 -7.10
N HIS A 83 0.29 1.81 -6.90
CA HIS A 83 -1.05 1.22 -6.89
C HIS A 83 -1.92 1.82 -5.79
N HIS A 84 -1.41 1.92 -4.55
CA HIS A 84 -2.16 2.55 -3.46
C HIS A 84 -2.50 4.00 -3.74
N PHE A 85 -1.56 4.75 -4.30
CA PHE A 85 -1.76 6.14 -4.69
C PHE A 85 -2.86 6.25 -5.74
N LEU A 86 -2.78 5.47 -6.81
CA LEU A 86 -3.76 5.49 -7.90
C LEU A 86 -5.15 5.08 -7.42
N MET A 87 -5.26 4.00 -6.65
CA MET A 87 -6.55 3.55 -6.12
C MET A 87 -7.15 4.59 -5.18
N THR A 88 -6.36 5.12 -4.24
CA THR A 88 -6.83 6.19 -3.34
C THR A 88 -7.28 7.42 -4.14
N PHE A 89 -6.49 7.84 -5.13
CA PHE A 89 -6.86 8.96 -6.00
C PHE A 89 -8.19 8.70 -6.71
N ILE A 90 -8.34 7.52 -7.33
CA ILE A 90 -9.57 7.16 -8.04
C ILE A 90 -10.77 7.22 -7.10
N PHE A 91 -10.68 6.60 -5.91
CA PHE A 91 -11.81 6.53 -5.01
C PHE A 91 -12.13 7.86 -4.33
N VAL A 92 -11.12 8.63 -3.94
CA VAL A 92 -11.36 9.94 -3.32
C VAL A 92 -12.01 10.90 -4.33
N MET A 93 -11.52 10.91 -5.57
CA MET A 93 -11.98 11.85 -6.60
C MET A 93 -13.26 11.43 -7.30
N PHE A 94 -13.46 10.12 -7.52
CA PHE A 94 -14.53 9.63 -8.40
C PHE A 94 -15.53 8.70 -7.73
N LEU A 95 -15.32 8.25 -6.48
CA LEU A 95 -16.34 7.46 -5.79
C LEU A 95 -17.52 8.36 -5.38
N PRO A 96 -18.73 8.15 -5.92
CA PRO A 96 -19.90 8.93 -5.57
C PRO A 96 -20.25 8.72 -4.09
N GLU A 97 -20.61 9.79 -3.38
CA GLU A 97 -20.90 9.73 -1.95
C GLU A 97 -22.19 8.96 -1.60
N GLY A 98 -23.01 8.60 -2.59
CA GLY A 98 -24.36 8.06 -2.38
C GLY A 98 -24.76 6.87 -3.25
N ARG A 99 -23.82 6.06 -3.76
CA ARG A 99 -24.20 4.83 -4.48
C ARG A 99 -24.04 3.61 -3.59
N THR A 100 -25.03 3.40 -2.72
CA THR A 100 -25.49 2.03 -2.42
C THR A 100 -25.96 1.44 -3.75
N LEU A 101 -25.38 0.32 -4.17
CA LEU A 101 -26.06 -0.54 -5.15
C LEU A 101 -27.40 -1.01 -4.56
#